data_AF-A0A4D8QPU5-F1
#
_entry.id   AF-A0A4D8QPU5-F1
#
_cell.length_a   1.000
_cell.length_b   1.000
_cell.length_c   1.000
_cell.angle_alpha   90.00
_cell.angle_beta   90.00
_cell.angle_gamma   90.00
#
_symmetry.space_group_name_H-M   'P 1'
#
loop_
_entity.id
_entity.type
_entity.pdbx_description
1 polymer ?
#
loop_
_entity_poly.entity_id
_entity_poly.type
_entity_poly.pdbx_seq_one_letter_code
_entity_poly.pdbx_strand_id
1 'polypeptide(L)'
;MTVYRKPGSIEDALRQAVQELSPQEIRQATGLTAAKFRKTSNPLDGTDLELADAAALDAALIARGRSPVFIEVMREITAAKLAELQGDERPETDFARQLVRLDIESGTLAKEIDNALADDHVDQQERRRIARAAQNVMDHAREIRDAAEPPHVSGNVTQPRAEASA
;
A
#
# COMPACT_ATOMS: atom_id res chain seq x y z
N MET A 1 22.00 23.72 -16.19
CA MET A 1 22.61 23.11 -15.00
C MET A 1 21.69 21.99 -14.55
N THR A 2 22.15 20.74 -14.60
CA THR A 2 21.34 19.56 -14.23
C THR A 2 21.24 19.50 -12.71
N VAL A 3 20.04 19.64 -12.18
CA VAL A 3 19.81 19.52 -10.73
C VAL A 3 19.86 18.05 -10.36
N TYR A 4 20.81 17.67 -9.49
CA TYR A 4 20.90 16.31 -8.95
C TYR A 4 19.69 16.02 -8.07
N ARG A 5 19.08 14.85 -8.28
CA ARG A 5 17.99 14.31 -7.45
C ARG A 5 18.47 12.98 -6.91
N LYS A 6 18.31 12.79 -5.60
CA LYS A 6 18.72 11.54 -4.95
C LYS A 6 17.81 10.42 -5.46
N PRO A 7 18.34 9.30 -5.98
CA PRO A 7 17.52 8.16 -6.35
C PRO A 7 16.66 7.69 -5.17
N GLY A 8 15.39 7.35 -5.43
CA GLY A 8 14.43 6.97 -4.40
C GLY A 8 13.91 8.13 -3.54
N SER A 9 14.21 9.39 -3.88
CA SER A 9 13.61 10.55 -3.21
C SER A 9 12.30 10.98 -3.87
N ILE A 10 11.52 11.79 -3.14
CA ILE A 10 10.27 12.38 -3.66
C ILE A 10 10.53 13.21 -4.92
N GLU A 11 11.65 13.93 -4.97
CA GLU A 11 12.03 14.74 -6.13
C GLU A 11 12.35 13.88 -7.36
N ASP A 12 12.98 12.73 -7.16
CA ASP A 12 13.25 11.79 -8.25
C ASP A 12 11.97 11.11 -8.75
N ALA A 13 11.08 10.71 -7.84
CA ALA A 13 9.74 10.21 -8.18
C ALA A 13 8.92 11.25 -8.93
N LEU A 14 8.95 12.52 -8.52
CA LEU A 14 8.30 13.62 -9.25
C LEU A 14 8.89 13.81 -10.65
N ARG A 15 10.21 13.74 -10.79
CA ARG A 15 10.86 13.79 -12.11
C ARG A 15 10.37 12.66 -13.00
N GLN A 16 10.32 11.43 -12.47
CA GLN A 16 9.87 10.26 -13.22
C GLN A 16 8.39 10.38 -13.62
N ALA A 17 7.50 10.69 -12.68
CA ALA A 17 6.07 10.85 -12.95
C ALA A 17 5.81 11.92 -14.03
N VAL A 18 6.52 13.05 -13.98
CA VAL A 18 6.39 14.13 -14.98
C VAL A 18 6.98 13.76 -16.35
N GLN A 19 7.91 12.81 -16.42
CA GLN A 19 8.45 12.28 -17.68
C GLN A 19 7.50 11.25 -18.32
N GLU A 20 6.78 10.48 -17.50
CA GLU A 20 5.89 9.41 -17.97
C GLU A 20 4.45 9.88 -18.24
N LEU A 21 3.99 10.94 -17.57
CA LEU A 21 2.67 11.52 -17.73
C LEU A 21 2.71 12.77 -18.60
N SER A 22 1.69 12.94 -19.45
CA SER A 22 1.50 14.18 -20.20
C SER A 22 0.98 15.30 -19.29
N PRO A 23 1.19 16.58 -19.64
CA PRO A 23 0.64 17.69 -18.87
C PRO A 23 -0.88 17.67 -18.70
N GLN A 24 -1.60 17.08 -19.66
CA GLN A 24 -3.05 16.94 -19.60
C GLN A 24 -3.47 15.88 -18.58
N GLU A 25 -2.81 14.72 -18.57
CA GLU A 25 -3.10 13.63 -17.61
C GLU A 25 -2.80 14.07 -16.18
N ILE A 26 -1.67 14.76 -15.96
CA ILE A 26 -1.34 15.35 -14.66
C ILE A 26 -2.46 16.29 -14.21
N ARG A 27 -2.93 17.17 -15.09
CA ARG A 27 -4.01 18.13 -14.77
C ARG A 27 -5.34 17.43 -14.51
N GLN A 28 -5.65 16.37 -15.24
CA GLN A 28 -6.87 15.58 -15.01
C GLN A 28 -6.82 14.85 -13.67
N ALA A 29 -5.67 14.31 -13.28
CA ALA A 29 -5.52 13.57 -12.03
C ALA A 29 -5.46 14.47 -10.79
N THR A 30 -4.74 15.59 -10.88
CA THR A 30 -4.40 16.44 -9.71
C THR A 30 -5.13 17.78 -9.68
N GLY A 31 -5.74 18.20 -10.79
CA GLY A 31 -6.23 19.58 -10.97
C GLY A 31 -5.11 20.62 -11.19
N LEU A 32 -3.84 20.21 -11.14
CA LEU A 32 -2.67 21.09 -11.12
C LEU A 32 -1.85 20.99 -12.41
N THR A 33 -0.88 21.89 -12.57
CA THR A 33 -0.06 21.93 -13.78
C THR A 33 1.21 21.10 -13.62
N ALA A 34 1.68 20.48 -14.71
CA ALA A 34 2.99 19.83 -14.74
C ALA A 34 4.14 20.76 -14.34
N ALA A 35 4.00 22.08 -14.55
CA ALA A 35 5.00 23.06 -14.13
C ALA A 35 5.15 23.14 -12.60
N LYS A 36 4.04 23.02 -11.84
CA LYS A 36 4.08 22.91 -10.37
C LYS A 36 4.98 21.75 -9.97
N PHE A 37 4.71 20.55 -10.49
CA PHE A 37 5.47 19.35 -10.13
C PHE A 37 6.92 19.37 -10.64
N ARG A 38 7.21 20.00 -11.79
CA ARG A 38 8.61 20.22 -12.23
C ARG A 38 9.36 21.10 -11.25
N LYS A 39 8.71 22.16 -10.76
CA LYS A 39 9.27 23.05 -9.76
C LYS A 39 9.49 22.31 -8.44
N THR A 40 8.49 21.58 -7.95
CA THR A 40 8.59 20.73 -6.74
C THR A 40 9.65 19.62 -6.89
N SER A 41 9.87 19.10 -8.10
CA SER A 41 10.94 18.11 -8.35
C SER A 41 12.35 18.70 -8.19
N ASN A 42 12.50 20.00 -8.00
CA ASN A 42 13.78 20.62 -7.70
C ASN A 42 14.02 20.57 -6.19
N PRO A 43 14.99 19.79 -5.69
CA PRO A 43 15.29 19.71 -4.26
C PRO A 43 15.70 21.06 -3.63
N LEU A 44 16.07 22.05 -4.43
CA LEU A 44 16.41 23.40 -3.95
C LEU A 44 15.20 24.31 -3.77
N ASP A 45 14.02 23.89 -4.25
CA ASP A 45 12.82 24.73 -4.19
C ASP A 45 12.16 24.71 -2.79
N GLY A 46 12.39 23.66 -2.01
CA GLY A 46 11.87 23.51 -0.64
C GLY A 46 10.34 23.42 -0.56
N THR A 47 9.65 23.20 -1.68
CA THR A 47 8.20 23.02 -1.72
C THR A 47 7.85 21.58 -1.40
N ASP A 48 6.93 21.37 -0.47
CA ASP A 48 6.42 20.04 -0.13
C ASP A 48 5.46 19.50 -1.18
N LEU A 49 5.45 18.18 -1.35
CA LEU A 49 4.45 17.46 -2.12
C LEU A 49 3.30 17.05 -1.20
N GLU A 50 2.07 17.42 -1.54
CA GLU A 50 0.90 16.94 -0.81
C GLU A 50 0.67 15.44 -1.08
N LEU A 51 0.32 14.69 -0.03
CA LEU A 51 0.08 13.24 -0.15
C LEU A 51 -1.03 12.91 -1.16
N ALA A 52 -2.07 13.75 -1.23
CA ALA A 52 -3.15 13.60 -2.19
C ALA A 52 -2.66 13.75 -3.65
N ASP A 53 -1.76 14.71 -3.91
CA ASP A 53 -1.14 14.89 -5.22
C ASP A 53 -0.27 13.67 -5.59
N ALA A 54 0.51 13.14 -4.64
CA ALA A 54 1.31 11.94 -4.84
C ALA A 54 0.45 10.72 -5.21
N ALA A 55 -0.65 10.50 -4.47
CA ALA A 55 -1.59 9.41 -4.72
C ALA A 55 -2.28 9.55 -6.08
N ALA A 56 -2.67 10.78 -6.47
CA ALA A 56 -3.28 11.05 -7.76
C ALA A 56 -2.31 10.78 -8.93
N LEU A 57 -1.03 11.12 -8.79
CA LEU A 57 -0.01 10.83 -9.79
C LEU A 57 0.24 9.32 -9.92
N ASP A 58 0.33 8.58 -8.82
CA ASP A 58 0.44 7.12 -8.87
C ASP A 58 -0.79 6.47 -9.52
N ALA A 59 -2.00 6.93 -9.20
CA ALA A 59 -3.21 6.46 -9.86
C ALA A 59 -3.19 6.71 -11.38
N ALA A 60 -2.68 7.87 -11.81
CA ALA A 60 -2.52 8.20 -13.22
C ALA A 60 -1.49 7.31 -13.93
N LEU A 61 -0.37 6.98 -13.27
CA LEU A 61 0.63 6.04 -13.78
C LEU A 61 0.03 4.63 -13.94
N ILE A 62 -0.67 4.15 -12.91
CA ILE A 62 -1.35 2.84 -12.92
C ILE A 62 -2.38 2.77 -14.04
N ALA A 63 -3.19 3.81 -14.22
CA ALA A 63 -4.18 3.88 -15.31
C ALA A 63 -3.54 3.78 -16.71
N ARG A 64 -2.26 4.14 -16.83
CA ARG A 64 -1.44 4.01 -18.04
C ARG A 64 -0.71 2.68 -18.18
N GLY A 65 -0.89 1.76 -17.23
CA GLY A 65 -0.14 0.50 -17.17
C GLY A 65 1.32 0.67 -16.75
N ARG A 66 1.64 1.74 -16.02
CA ARG A 66 2.96 2.00 -15.42
C ARG A 66 2.94 1.67 -13.93
N SER A 67 4.11 1.38 -13.38
CA SER A 67 4.26 1.16 -11.95
C SER A 67 4.10 2.48 -11.18
N PRO A 68 3.47 2.47 -9.99
CA PRO A 68 3.47 3.63 -9.10
C PRO A 68 4.90 3.90 -8.61
N VAL A 69 5.22 5.17 -8.38
CA VAL A 69 6.55 5.61 -7.94
C VAL A 69 6.54 6.16 -6.52
N PHE A 70 5.45 6.81 -6.09
CA PHE A 70 5.39 7.42 -4.76
C PHE A 70 5.10 6.39 -3.68
N ILE A 71 4.28 5.36 -3.96
CA ILE A 71 4.09 4.22 -3.05
C ILE A 71 5.41 3.56 -2.70
N GLU A 72 6.30 3.34 -3.67
CA GLU A 72 7.58 2.70 -3.43
C GLU A 72 8.51 3.60 -2.61
N VAL A 73 8.58 4.90 -2.93
CA VAL A 73 9.33 5.88 -2.11
C VAL A 73 8.82 5.91 -0.67
N MET A 74 7.50 5.91 -0.47
CA MET A 74 6.92 5.89 0.88
C MET A 74 7.27 4.60 1.63
N ARG A 75 7.25 3.44 0.98
CA ARG A 75 7.67 2.18 1.59
C ARG A 75 9.13 2.22 2.03
N GLU A 76 10.03 2.72 1.18
CA GLU A 76 11.45 2.85 1.51
C GLU A 76 11.67 3.80 2.69
N ILE A 77 10.98 4.94 2.71
CA ILE A 77 11.04 5.90 3.83
C ILE A 77 10.53 5.25 5.12
N THR A 78 9.40 4.54 5.07
CA THR A 78 8.86 3.83 6.23
C THR A 78 9.81 2.76 6.74
N ALA A 79 10.39 1.94 5.85
CA ALA A 79 11.35 0.91 6.23
C ALA A 79 12.61 1.50 6.88
N ALA A 80 13.15 2.59 6.33
CA ALA A 80 14.28 3.30 6.91
C ALA A 80 13.95 3.85 8.31
N LYS A 81 12.76 4.45 8.49
CA LYS A 81 12.31 4.93 9.80
C LYS A 81 12.07 3.81 10.80
N LEU A 82 11.57 2.67 10.35
CA LEU A 82 11.37 1.51 11.19
C LEU A 82 12.71 0.93 11.69
N ALA A 83 13.71 0.87 10.81
CA ALA A 83 15.06 0.46 11.17
C ALA A 83 15.71 1.42 12.19
N GLU A 84 15.51 2.74 12.05
CA GLU A 84 15.93 3.73 13.05
C GLU A 84 15.28 3.48 14.42
N LEU A 85 14.01 3.03 14.42
CA LEU A 85 13.26 2.70 15.63
C LEU A 85 13.57 1.30 16.18
N GLN A 86 14.45 0.53 15.54
CA GLN A 86 14.70 -0.89 15.85
C GLN A 86 13.42 -1.73 15.88
N GLY A 87 12.42 -1.34 15.09
CA GLY A 87 11.16 -2.07 14.97
C GLY A 87 11.24 -3.18 13.93
N ASP A 88 10.38 -4.18 14.07
CA ASP A 88 10.22 -5.23 13.05
C ASP A 88 9.27 -4.77 11.94
N GLU A 89 9.59 -5.12 10.69
CA GLU A 89 8.72 -4.89 9.51
C GLU A 89 7.33 -5.50 9.66
N ARG A 90 7.22 -6.53 10.51
CA ARG A 90 5.94 -7.13 10.85
C ARG A 90 5.47 -6.51 12.16
N PRO A 91 4.29 -5.84 12.17
CA PRO A 91 3.72 -5.39 13.42
C PRO A 91 3.57 -6.59 14.37
N GLU A 92 4.01 -6.42 15.62
CA GLU A 92 3.82 -7.44 16.66
C GLU A 92 2.33 -7.77 16.71
N THR A 93 2.01 -9.02 16.37
CA THR A 93 0.64 -9.45 16.18
C THR A 93 0.05 -9.73 17.57
N ASP A 94 -0.71 -8.77 18.09
CA ASP A 94 -1.60 -9.01 19.23
C ASP A 94 -2.75 -9.92 18.75
N PHE A 95 -2.48 -11.23 18.73
CA PHE A 95 -3.43 -12.25 18.28
C PHE A 95 -4.76 -12.15 19.01
N ALA A 96 -4.75 -11.82 20.31
CA ALA A 96 -5.97 -11.65 21.08
C ALA A 96 -6.80 -10.48 20.53
N ARG A 97 -6.17 -9.34 20.25
CA ARG A 97 -6.84 -8.18 19.65
C ARG A 97 -7.32 -8.44 18.23
N GLN A 98 -6.56 -9.17 17.42
CA GLN A 98 -6.99 -9.54 16.07
C GLN A 98 -8.21 -10.47 16.10
N LEU A 99 -8.22 -11.47 17.00
CA LEU A 99 -9.37 -12.36 17.21
C LEU A 99 -10.61 -11.59 17.70
N VAL A 100 -10.45 -10.64 18.64
CA VAL A 100 -11.54 -9.76 19.09
C VAL A 100 -12.10 -8.95 17.93
N ARG A 101 -11.23 -8.43 17.05
CA ARG A 101 -11.69 -7.67 15.89
C ARG A 101 -12.41 -8.55 14.86
N LEU A 102 -11.94 -9.77 14.63
CA LEU A 102 -12.63 -10.76 13.80
C LEU A 102 -14.03 -11.10 14.35
N ASP A 103 -14.17 -11.22 15.67
CA ASP A 103 -15.46 -11.44 16.34
C ASP A 103 -16.43 -10.27 16.10
N ILE A 104 -15.97 -9.03 16.25
CA ILE A 104 -16.77 -7.83 15.96
C ILE A 104 -17.21 -7.77 14.49
N GLU A 105 -16.30 -8.06 13.56
CA GLU A 105 -16.58 -8.08 12.12
C GLU A 105 -17.59 -9.19 11.77
N SER A 106 -17.46 -10.36 12.41
CA SER A 106 -18.41 -11.47 12.27
C SER A 106 -19.79 -11.11 12.82
N GLY A 107 -19.85 -10.45 13.98
CA GLY A 107 -21.10 -9.92 14.54
C GLY A 107 -21.74 -8.85 13.64
N THR A 108 -20.93 -8.02 12.98
CA THR A 108 -21.42 -7.04 12.00
C THR A 108 -22.02 -7.74 10.77
N LEU A 109 -21.34 -8.76 10.25
CA LEU A 109 -21.88 -9.59 9.16
C LEU A 109 -23.21 -10.25 9.56
N ALA A 110 -23.27 -10.84 10.75
CA ALA A 110 -24.50 -11.45 11.26
C ALA A 110 -25.65 -10.43 11.31
N LYS A 111 -25.39 -9.22 11.80
CA LYS A 111 -26.38 -8.15 11.84
C LYS A 111 -26.85 -7.70 10.45
N GLU A 112 -25.94 -7.59 9.48
CA GLU A 112 -26.33 -7.25 8.10
C GLU A 112 -27.18 -8.35 7.45
N ILE A 113 -26.90 -9.62 7.76
CA ILE A 113 -27.72 -10.76 7.33
C ILE A 113 -29.10 -10.70 8.01
N ASP A 114 -29.15 -10.54 9.33
CA ASP A 114 -30.41 -10.47 10.09
C ASP A 114 -31.30 -9.31 9.62
N ASN A 115 -30.71 -8.14 9.37
CA ASN A 115 -31.45 -6.98 8.85
C ASN A 115 -32.05 -7.27 7.47
N ALA A 116 -31.28 -7.90 6.58
CA ALA A 116 -31.74 -8.19 5.21
C ALA A 116 -32.74 -9.35 5.16
N LEU A 117 -32.79 -10.20 6.19
CA LEU A 117 -33.79 -11.26 6.32
C LEU A 117 -35.04 -10.82 7.10
N ALA A 118 -35.05 -9.60 7.66
CA ALA A 118 -36.13 -9.12 8.52
C ALA A 118 -37.48 -8.94 7.78
N ASP A 119 -37.45 -8.66 6.47
CA ASP A 119 -38.63 -8.48 5.61
C ASP A 119 -38.75 -9.54 4.50
N ASP A 120 -37.98 -10.63 4.59
CA ASP A 120 -37.92 -11.75 3.63
C ASP A 120 -37.57 -11.31 2.19
N HIS A 121 -36.97 -10.12 2.01
CA HIS A 121 -36.57 -9.59 0.72
C HIS A 121 -35.19 -8.91 0.74
N VAL A 122 -34.17 -9.61 0.23
CA VAL A 122 -32.81 -9.05 0.14
C VAL A 122 -32.61 -8.22 -1.14
N ASP A 123 -32.50 -6.90 -0.99
CA ASP A 123 -32.28 -5.97 -2.09
C ASP A 123 -30.81 -5.92 -2.60
N GLN A 124 -30.55 -5.15 -3.66
CA GLN A 124 -29.19 -5.06 -4.24
C GLN A 124 -28.19 -4.34 -3.32
N GLN A 125 -28.65 -3.36 -2.53
CA GLN A 125 -27.80 -2.61 -1.60
C GLN A 125 -27.41 -3.49 -0.41
N GLU A 126 -28.34 -4.28 0.12
CA GLU A 126 -28.13 -5.27 1.17
C GLU A 126 -27.18 -6.37 0.74
N ARG A 127 -27.37 -6.93 -0.47
CA ARG A 127 -26.40 -7.88 -1.05
C ARG A 127 -24.98 -7.31 -1.09
N ARG A 128 -24.83 -6.02 -1.43
CA ARG A 128 -23.53 -5.35 -1.45
C ARG A 128 -22.96 -5.14 -0.05
N ARG A 129 -23.78 -4.79 0.94
CA ARG A 129 -23.35 -4.64 2.34
C ARG A 129 -22.89 -5.98 2.93
N ILE A 130 -23.69 -7.03 2.76
CA ILE A 130 -23.37 -8.40 3.19
C ILE A 130 -22.08 -8.87 2.52
N ALA A 131 -21.95 -8.71 1.19
CA ALA A 131 -20.75 -9.13 0.47
C ALA A 131 -19.48 -8.42 0.96
N ARG A 132 -19.56 -7.11 1.26
CA ARG A 132 -18.43 -6.35 1.83
C ARG A 132 -18.09 -6.82 3.24
N ALA A 133 -19.09 -7.00 4.10
CA ALA A 133 -18.87 -7.49 5.46
C ALA A 133 -18.25 -8.89 5.47
N ALA A 134 -18.74 -9.79 4.60
CA ALA A 134 -18.19 -11.13 4.43
C ALA A 134 -16.74 -11.10 3.93
N GLN A 135 -16.43 -10.22 2.95
CA GLN A 135 -15.08 -10.06 2.45
C GLN A 135 -14.10 -9.61 3.55
N ASN A 136 -14.50 -8.63 4.38
CA ASN A 136 -13.68 -8.17 5.49
C ASN A 136 -13.37 -9.29 6.50
N VAL A 137 -14.38 -10.08 6.89
CA VAL A 137 -14.20 -11.23 7.80
C VAL A 137 -13.23 -12.26 7.18
N MET A 138 -13.40 -12.58 5.90
CA MET A 138 -12.55 -13.56 5.21
C MET A 138 -11.09 -13.10 5.09
N ASP A 139 -10.88 -11.84 4.73
CA ASP A 139 -9.53 -11.28 4.57
C ASP A 139 -8.81 -11.23 5.91
N HIS A 140 -9.50 -10.79 6.97
CA HIS A 140 -8.89 -10.69 8.29
C HIS A 140 -8.64 -12.07 8.94
N ALA A 141 -9.54 -13.04 8.73
CA ALA A 141 -9.30 -14.42 9.15
C ALA A 141 -8.07 -15.02 8.44
N ARG A 142 -7.86 -14.67 7.15
CA ARG A 142 -6.67 -15.07 6.40
C ARG A 142 -5.41 -14.43 6.97
N GLU A 143 -5.44 -13.13 7.27
CA GLU A 143 -4.31 -12.41 7.89
C GLU A 143 -3.89 -13.05 9.23
N ILE A 144 -4.85 -13.36 10.10
CA ILE A 144 -4.58 -14.03 11.39
C ILE A 144 -3.94 -15.40 11.17
N ARG A 145 -4.48 -16.19 10.26
CA ARG A 145 -3.94 -17.52 9.91
C ARG A 145 -2.51 -17.42 9.40
N ASP A 146 -2.26 -16.52 8.44
CA ASP A 146 -0.95 -16.38 7.80
C ASP A 146 0.10 -15.81 8.78
N ALA A 147 -0.32 -15.03 9.78
CA ALA A 147 0.52 -14.58 10.89
C ALA A 147 0.84 -15.71 11.89
N ALA A 148 -0.11 -16.61 12.17
CA ALA A 148 0.07 -17.74 13.07
C ALA A 148 0.90 -18.88 12.43
N GLU A 149 0.78 -19.07 11.12
CA GLU A 149 1.47 -20.09 10.33
C GLU A 149 2.25 -19.41 9.18
N PRO A 150 3.38 -18.75 9.46
CA PRO A 150 4.16 -18.12 8.40
C PRO A 150 4.57 -19.19 7.38
N PRO A 151 4.44 -18.94 6.07
CA PRO A 151 4.72 -19.93 5.04
C PRO A 151 6.13 -20.51 5.24
N HIS A 152 6.26 -21.83 5.17
CA HIS A 152 7.55 -22.50 5.23
C HIS A 152 8.45 -21.93 4.13
N VAL A 153 9.38 -21.07 4.52
CA VAL A 153 10.52 -20.74 3.67
C VAL A 153 11.35 -22.02 3.61
N SER A 154 11.18 -22.82 2.55
CA SER A 154 12.16 -23.84 2.19
C SER A 154 13.45 -23.11 1.82
N GLY A 155 14.24 -22.77 2.84
CA GLY A 155 15.57 -22.27 2.67
C GLY A 155 16.40 -23.34 1.96
N ASN A 156 16.79 -23.07 0.72
CA ASN A 156 17.96 -23.70 0.12
C ASN A 156 19.16 -23.31 1.00
N VAL A 157 19.43 -24.11 2.04
CA VAL A 157 20.69 -24.08 2.76
C VAL A 157 21.74 -24.58 1.76
N THR A 158 22.36 -23.64 1.06
CA THR A 158 23.56 -23.91 0.29
C THR A 158 24.64 -24.25 1.32
N GLN A 159 24.91 -25.54 1.51
CA GLN A 159 26.00 -26.00 2.37
C GLN A 159 27.32 -25.39 1.87
N PRO A 160 28.17 -24.83 2.75
CA PRO A 160 29.49 -24.38 2.33
C PRO A 160 30.30 -25.58 1.84
N ARG A 161 30.81 -25.47 0.61
CA ARG A 161 31.78 -26.40 0.02
C ARG A 161 32.96 -26.56 0.99
N ALA A 162 33.16 -27.77 1.48
CA ALA A 162 34.39 -28.13 2.17
C ALA A 162 35.58 -27.86 1.25
N GLU A 163 36.46 -26.96 1.68
CA GLU A 163 37.77 -26.77 1.08
C GLU A 163 38.57 -28.07 1.26
N ALA A 164 38.89 -28.72 0.16
CA ALA A 164 39.83 -29.83 0.14
C ALA A 164 41.23 -29.30 0.44
N SER A 165 41.72 -29.57 1.64
CA SER A 165 43.15 -29.57 1.95
C SER A 165 43.62 -31.03 2.01
N ALA A 166 44.34 -31.46 0.98
CA ALA A 166 45.47 -32.40 0.99
C ALA A 166 45.85 -32.74 -0.46
#